data_AF-A0A959N2J9-F1
#
_entry.id   AF-A0A959N2J9-F1
#
_cell.length_a   1.000
_cell.length_b   1.000
_cell.length_c   1.000
_cell.angle_alpha   90.00
_cell.angle_beta   90.00
_cell.angle_gamma   90.00
#
_symmetry.space_group_name_H-M   'P 1'
#
loop_
_entity.id
_entity.type
_entity.pdbx_description
1 polymer ?
#
loop_
_entity_poly.entity_id
_entity_poly.type
_entity_poly.pdbx_seq_one_letter_code
_entity_poly.pdbx_strand_id
1 'polypeptide(L)'
;INAAVPTSIESGGKNVTSPLTITDDFDNEIRQGNIGYTGTGTAPDIGADEFNSGSSKNLNLTMLIQGFYDAGTNSMIRDTVRIYLRNSSSPYAIVDSAKAYISSSGTGTFSFQNASNGVNYYLNLIHRNSIETWSKNPEMFSAGTMTYDFSNAANKAFGNNQIQIDLSPLKFAIYSGDQNQDGNVDLSDIVNVSNEAAYFTSGYFPTDMNGDNITDLNDVVITSNNASSFVAKIVP
;
A
#
# COMPACT_ATOMS: atom_id res chain seq x y z
N ILE A 1 -21.02 -7.23 37.38
CA ILE A 1 -22.01 -6.17 37.11
C ILE A 1 -23.25 -6.89 36.57
N ASN A 2 -24.39 -6.78 37.26
CA ASN A 2 -25.60 -7.55 36.93
C ASN A 2 -26.44 -6.76 35.91
N ALA A 3 -26.57 -7.25 34.68
CA ALA A 3 -27.31 -6.59 33.61
C ALA A 3 -28.83 -6.52 33.84
N ALA A 4 -29.38 -7.26 34.81
CA ALA A 4 -30.80 -7.27 35.12
C ALA A 4 -31.22 -6.22 36.18
N VAL A 5 -30.27 -5.50 36.77
CA VAL A 5 -30.55 -4.49 37.81
C VAL A 5 -30.02 -3.14 37.36
N PRO A 6 -30.89 -2.20 36.93
CA PRO A 6 -30.49 -0.85 36.57
C PRO A 6 -29.88 -0.16 37.79
N THR A 7 -28.59 0.16 37.73
CA THR A 7 -27.97 1.00 38.76
C THR A 7 -28.34 2.45 38.47
N SER A 8 -28.63 3.24 39.51
CA SER A 8 -29.06 4.65 39.38
C SER A 8 -27.98 5.61 38.86
N ILE A 9 -26.83 5.11 38.40
CA ILE A 9 -25.67 5.90 37.97
C ILE A 9 -25.54 5.97 36.44
N GLU A 10 -26.26 5.12 35.68
CA GLU A 10 -26.23 5.15 34.21
C GLU A 10 -27.63 5.49 33.67
N SER A 11 -27.71 6.34 32.63
CA SER A 11 -28.99 6.83 32.07
C SER A 11 -29.84 5.74 31.39
N GLY A 12 -29.36 4.49 31.36
CA GLY A 12 -29.98 3.39 30.64
C GLY A 12 -30.05 3.61 29.13
N GLY A 13 -29.24 4.53 28.57
CA GLY A 13 -29.21 4.81 27.14
C GLY A 13 -30.44 5.54 26.62
N LYS A 14 -31.22 6.18 27.50
CA LYS A 14 -32.34 7.02 27.07
C LYS A 14 -31.84 8.38 26.60
N ASN A 15 -32.38 8.86 25.48
CA ASN A 15 -32.14 10.22 25.02
C ASN A 15 -32.47 11.22 26.13
N VAL A 16 -31.54 12.13 26.40
CA VAL A 16 -31.77 13.22 27.34
C VAL A 16 -32.64 14.26 26.63
N THR A 17 -33.94 14.26 26.94
CA THR A 17 -34.95 15.14 26.31
C THR A 17 -35.47 16.23 27.25
N SER A 18 -35.01 16.24 28.51
CA SER A 18 -35.42 17.22 29.52
C SER A 18 -34.36 17.35 30.63
N PRO A 19 -34.06 18.56 31.14
CA PRO A 19 -34.65 19.86 30.77
C PRO A 19 -34.16 20.43 29.43
N LEU A 20 -33.12 19.83 28.84
CA LEU A 20 -32.59 20.19 27.53
C LEU A 20 -32.47 18.92 26.69
N THR A 21 -32.83 19.01 25.41
CA THR A 21 -32.57 17.94 24.45
C THR A 21 -31.10 17.98 24.06
N ILE A 22 -30.36 16.92 24.40
CA ILE A 22 -28.97 16.74 23.97
C ILE A 22 -28.99 15.67 22.87
N THR A 23 -28.89 16.11 21.61
CA THR A 23 -28.95 15.23 20.43
C THR A 23 -27.58 14.91 19.85
N ASP A 24 -26.59 15.76 20.11
CA ASP A 24 -25.23 15.68 19.63
C ASP A 24 -24.21 15.78 20.79
N ASP A 25 -22.93 15.58 20.49
CA ASP A 25 -21.82 15.88 21.39
C ASP A 25 -21.14 17.20 21.04
N PHE A 26 -19.94 17.45 21.59
CA PHE A 26 -19.25 18.74 21.45
C PHE A 26 -18.82 19.04 20.00
N ASP A 27 -18.66 18.01 19.18
CA ASP A 27 -18.21 18.10 17.79
C ASP A 27 -19.39 18.04 16.79
N ASN A 28 -20.63 18.21 17.30
CA ASN A 28 -21.90 18.12 16.57
C ASN A 28 -22.21 16.73 16.01
N GLU A 29 -21.64 15.68 16.57
CA GLU A 29 -21.92 14.32 16.13
C GLU A 29 -23.16 13.77 16.83
N ILE A 30 -24.13 13.29 16.04
CA ILE A 30 -25.43 12.87 16.55
C ILE A 30 -25.26 11.61 17.42
N ARG A 31 -25.87 11.59 18.60
CA ARG A 31 -25.85 10.44 19.54
C ARG A 31 -26.86 9.35 19.17
N GLN A 32 -26.52 8.10 19.49
CA GLN A 32 -27.38 6.93 19.28
C GLN A 32 -28.77 7.12 19.90
N GLY A 33 -29.81 6.78 19.14
CA GLY A 33 -31.21 6.98 19.53
C GLY A 33 -31.85 8.28 19.01
N ASN A 34 -31.08 9.21 18.44
CA ASN A 34 -31.61 10.43 17.80
C ASN A 34 -31.77 10.29 16.27
N ILE A 35 -32.68 11.08 15.70
CA ILE A 35 -32.91 11.13 14.24
C ILE A 35 -31.62 11.58 13.55
N GLY A 36 -31.13 10.80 12.59
CA GLY A 36 -29.91 11.10 11.83
C GLY A 36 -28.63 10.41 12.34
N TYR A 37 -28.71 9.59 13.39
CA TYR A 37 -27.57 8.77 13.82
C TYR A 37 -27.12 7.79 12.73
N THR A 38 -25.84 7.82 12.36
CA THR A 38 -25.23 6.95 11.34
C THR A 38 -24.20 5.95 11.90
N GLY A 39 -23.98 5.95 13.23
CA GLY A 39 -23.05 5.03 13.89
C GLY A 39 -23.56 3.60 14.01
N THR A 40 -22.70 2.68 14.44
CA THR A 40 -23.01 1.24 14.58
C THR A 40 -23.26 0.80 16.03
N GLY A 41 -23.23 1.73 16.99
CA GLY A 41 -23.40 1.46 18.42
C GLY A 41 -24.82 1.03 18.81
N THR A 42 -24.93 0.24 19.88
CA THR A 42 -26.20 -0.13 20.53
C THR A 42 -26.34 0.57 21.88
N ALA A 43 -27.54 1.04 22.23
CA ALA A 43 -27.80 1.66 23.52
C ALA A 43 -27.38 0.76 24.71
N PRO A 44 -26.80 1.33 25.79
CA PRO A 44 -26.36 2.71 25.94
C PRO A 44 -25.03 2.99 25.21
N ASP A 45 -25.04 3.95 24.29
CA ASP A 45 -23.84 4.41 23.56
C ASP A 45 -23.18 5.59 24.31
N ILE A 46 -21.85 5.60 24.42
CA ILE A 46 -21.08 6.52 25.30
C ILE A 46 -20.73 7.85 24.58
N GLY A 47 -20.84 7.91 23.26
CA GLY A 47 -20.56 9.10 22.45
C GLY A 47 -20.50 8.76 20.96
N ALA A 48 -20.60 9.76 20.08
CA ALA A 48 -20.64 9.52 18.64
C ALA A 48 -19.27 9.22 18.00
N ASP A 49 -18.18 9.43 18.76
CA ASP A 49 -16.78 9.18 18.35
C ASP A 49 -16.37 7.68 18.31
N GLU A 50 -17.13 6.75 18.90
CA GLU A 50 -16.56 5.41 19.12
C GLU A 50 -16.42 4.54 17.84
N PHE A 51 -17.16 4.77 16.74
CA PHE A 51 -17.07 3.88 15.55
C PHE A 51 -17.43 4.51 14.19
N ASN A 52 -16.92 5.68 13.83
CA ASN A 52 -16.88 6.08 12.41
C ASN A 52 -15.57 5.69 11.70
N SER A 53 -14.87 4.67 12.20
CA SER A 53 -13.88 3.96 11.39
C SER A 53 -14.65 3.20 10.31
N GLY A 54 -14.78 3.79 9.12
CA GLY A 54 -15.14 3.02 7.92
C GLY A 54 -14.32 1.73 7.91
N SER A 55 -14.96 0.60 7.63
CA SER A 55 -14.26 -0.70 7.71
C SER A 55 -13.07 -0.67 6.75
N SER A 56 -11.86 -0.73 7.29
CA SER A 56 -10.62 -0.75 6.51
C SER A 56 -10.73 -1.74 5.35
N LYS A 57 -10.28 -1.33 4.16
CA LYS A 57 -10.22 -2.20 2.98
C LYS A 57 -8.84 -2.80 2.86
N ASN A 58 -8.78 -4.11 2.66
CA ASN A 58 -7.52 -4.85 2.59
C ASN A 58 -7.22 -5.27 1.15
N LEU A 59 -6.10 -4.81 0.62
CA LEU A 59 -5.51 -5.28 -0.62
C LEU A 59 -4.50 -6.39 -0.30
N ASN A 60 -4.74 -7.58 -0.82
CA ASN A 60 -3.77 -8.67 -0.82
C ASN A 60 -2.99 -8.61 -2.14
N LEU A 61 -1.73 -8.20 -2.06
CA LEU A 61 -0.88 -7.99 -3.22
C LEU A 61 0.20 -9.07 -3.28
N THR A 62 0.45 -9.60 -4.48
CA THR A 62 1.68 -10.33 -4.79
C THR A 62 2.52 -9.53 -5.77
N MET A 63 3.80 -9.31 -5.44
CA MET A 63 4.76 -8.61 -6.27
C MET A 63 6.19 -9.06 -5.96
N LEU A 64 7.10 -8.87 -6.92
CA LEU A 64 8.53 -9.15 -6.74
C LEU A 64 9.35 -7.93 -7.15
N ILE A 65 10.46 -7.70 -6.49
CA ILE A 65 11.47 -6.69 -6.84
C ILE A 65 12.64 -7.41 -7.49
N GLN A 66 13.06 -6.94 -8.68
CA GLN A 66 14.03 -7.63 -9.51
C GLN A 66 15.32 -7.94 -8.76
N GLY A 67 15.95 -6.93 -8.14
CA GLY A 67 17.22 -7.14 -7.47
C GLY A 67 17.13 -8.04 -6.22
N PHE A 68 15.95 -8.12 -5.59
CA PHE A 68 15.79 -8.80 -4.31
C PHE A 68 15.39 -10.27 -4.46
N TYR A 69 15.02 -10.69 -5.68
CA TYR A 69 14.56 -12.05 -5.95
C TYR A 69 15.71 -12.97 -6.36
N ASP A 70 15.77 -14.13 -5.72
CA ASP A 70 16.68 -15.23 -6.05
C ASP A 70 15.88 -16.38 -6.70
N ALA A 71 16.14 -16.63 -7.98
CA ALA A 71 15.52 -17.71 -8.75
C ALA A 71 15.94 -19.11 -8.25
N GLY A 72 17.14 -19.26 -7.69
CA GLY A 72 17.63 -20.53 -7.16
C GLY A 72 16.86 -20.99 -5.92
N THR A 73 16.39 -20.05 -5.11
CA THR A 73 15.58 -20.33 -3.91
C THR A 73 14.09 -20.02 -4.09
N ASN A 74 13.70 -19.42 -5.23
CA ASN A 74 12.35 -18.90 -5.51
C ASN A 74 11.82 -18.07 -4.32
N SER A 75 12.67 -17.17 -3.84
CA SER A 75 12.46 -16.36 -2.66
C SER A 75 13.00 -14.96 -2.87
N MET A 76 12.37 -13.99 -2.22
CA MET A 76 12.77 -12.58 -2.26
C MET A 76 13.23 -12.13 -0.87
N ILE A 77 14.18 -11.19 -0.83
CA ILE A 77 14.48 -10.44 0.39
C ILE A 77 13.26 -9.60 0.77
N ARG A 78 12.88 -9.64 2.06
CA ARG A 78 11.70 -8.94 2.56
C ARG A 78 11.98 -7.45 2.69
N ASP A 79 11.03 -6.63 2.27
CA ASP A 79 11.11 -5.17 2.43
C ASP A 79 9.71 -4.55 2.53
N THR A 80 9.67 -3.26 2.84
CA THR A 80 8.46 -2.47 2.85
C THR A 80 8.20 -1.86 1.48
N VAL A 81 6.94 -1.91 1.06
CA VAL A 81 6.44 -1.25 -0.16
C VAL A 81 5.33 -0.30 0.25
N ARG A 82 5.16 0.80 -0.49
CA ARG A 82 4.00 1.68 -0.35
C ARG A 82 3.13 1.56 -1.59
N ILE A 83 1.83 1.39 -1.37
CA ILE A 83 0.82 1.44 -2.43
C ILE A 83 -0.03 2.69 -2.22
N TYR A 84 -0.20 3.48 -3.28
CA TYR A 84 -1.20 4.52 -3.37
C TYR A 84 -2.41 4.02 -4.15
N LEU A 85 -3.61 4.29 -3.64
CA LEU A 85 -4.83 4.20 -4.43
C LEU A 85 -4.99 5.52 -5.18
N ARG A 86 -5.15 5.44 -6.49
CA ARG A 86 -5.40 6.61 -7.34
C ARG A 86 -6.72 6.47 -8.07
N ASN A 87 -7.41 7.59 -8.30
CA ASN A 87 -8.64 7.62 -9.10
C ASN A 87 -8.44 6.92 -10.45
N SER A 88 -9.50 6.36 -11.03
CA SER A 88 -9.46 5.72 -12.35
C SER A 88 -9.49 6.70 -13.53
N SER A 89 -9.64 8.00 -13.27
CA SER A 89 -9.70 9.06 -14.28
C SER A 89 -8.67 10.15 -14.01
N SER A 90 -8.12 10.71 -15.09
CA SER A 90 -7.21 11.86 -15.02
C SER A 90 -7.85 13.01 -14.23
N PRO A 91 -7.14 13.66 -13.29
CA PRO A 91 -5.68 13.63 -13.07
C PRO A 91 -5.17 12.52 -12.12
N TYR A 92 -5.92 11.43 -11.94
CA TYR A 92 -5.54 10.26 -11.15
C TYR A 92 -5.12 10.63 -9.71
N ALA A 93 -5.91 11.50 -9.07
CA ALA A 93 -5.63 11.99 -7.72
C ALA A 93 -5.47 10.83 -6.73
N ILE A 94 -4.57 11.00 -5.77
CA ILE A 94 -4.36 10.05 -4.67
C ILE A 94 -5.59 10.08 -3.76
N VAL A 95 -6.15 8.91 -3.51
CA VAL A 95 -7.30 8.71 -2.61
C VAL A 95 -6.84 8.25 -1.24
N ASP A 96 -5.91 7.30 -1.22
CA ASP A 96 -5.38 6.75 0.02
C ASP A 96 -3.98 6.15 -0.21
N SER A 97 -3.29 5.80 0.88
CA SER A 97 -2.01 5.11 0.83
C SER A 97 -1.86 4.11 1.97
N ALA A 98 -1.14 3.02 1.72
CA ALA A 98 -0.80 2.03 2.72
C ALA A 98 0.65 1.59 2.53
N LYS A 99 1.36 1.35 3.64
CA LYS A 99 2.72 0.81 3.63
C LYS A 99 2.73 -0.50 4.42
N ALA A 100 3.26 -1.56 3.84
CA ALA A 100 3.32 -2.88 4.46
C ALA A 100 4.61 -3.61 4.10
N TYR A 101 4.97 -4.59 4.92
CA TYR A 101 6.04 -5.53 4.59
C TYR A 101 5.54 -6.55 3.58
N ILE A 102 6.40 -6.84 2.60
CA ILE A 102 6.23 -7.94 1.66
C ILE A 102 7.03 -9.15 2.19
N SER A 103 6.42 -10.32 2.15
CA SER A 103 7.01 -11.59 2.56
C SER A 103 8.07 -12.09 1.56
N SER A 104 8.76 -13.17 1.91
CA SER A 104 9.74 -13.78 1.01
C SER A 104 9.11 -14.39 -0.24
N SER A 105 7.81 -14.67 -0.24
CA SER A 105 7.06 -15.10 -1.43
C SER A 105 6.51 -13.92 -2.24
N GLY A 106 6.86 -12.68 -1.90
CA GLY A 106 6.34 -11.50 -2.59
C GLY A 106 4.93 -11.08 -2.17
N THR A 107 4.38 -11.63 -1.08
CA THR A 107 2.99 -11.34 -0.66
C THR A 107 2.92 -10.32 0.47
N GLY A 108 1.95 -9.40 0.42
CA GLY A 108 1.68 -8.44 1.49
C GLY A 108 0.22 -8.01 1.53
N THR A 109 -0.22 -7.57 2.71
CA THR A 109 -1.58 -7.05 2.92
C THR A 109 -1.51 -5.56 3.27
N PHE A 110 -2.26 -4.75 2.53
CA PHE A 110 -2.28 -3.29 2.62
C PHE A 110 -3.67 -2.82 3.05
N SER A 111 -3.73 -2.07 4.15
CA SER A 111 -5.00 -1.60 4.73
C SER A 111 -5.24 -0.12 4.42
N PHE A 112 -6.38 0.18 3.78
CA PHE A 112 -6.80 1.51 3.36
C PHE A 112 -8.07 1.94 4.10
N GLN A 113 -8.06 3.13 4.70
CA GLN A 113 -9.18 3.65 5.49
C GLN A 113 -10.19 4.44 4.65
N ASN A 114 -9.72 5.06 3.56
CA ASN A 114 -10.52 5.94 2.70
C ASN A 114 -11.04 5.24 1.43
N ALA A 115 -10.75 3.95 1.28
CA ALA A 115 -11.18 3.15 0.14
C ALA A 115 -12.65 2.71 0.25
N SER A 116 -13.36 2.84 -0.87
CA SER A 116 -14.76 2.39 -1.02
C SER A 116 -14.87 1.12 -1.85
N ASN A 117 -15.80 0.22 -1.47
CA ASN A 117 -16.19 -0.90 -2.33
C ASN A 117 -16.89 -0.37 -3.59
N GLY A 118 -16.81 -1.08 -4.72
CA GLY A 118 -17.51 -0.66 -5.94
C GLY A 118 -16.81 0.44 -6.75
N VAL A 119 -15.75 1.04 -6.22
CA VAL A 119 -15.00 2.11 -6.87
C VAL A 119 -13.70 1.56 -7.44
N ASN A 120 -13.40 1.97 -8.68
CA ASN A 120 -12.20 1.59 -9.41
C ASN A 120 -11.02 2.49 -9.04
N TYR A 121 -9.89 1.88 -8.67
CA TYR A 121 -8.64 2.56 -8.33
C TYR A 121 -7.48 1.97 -9.11
N TYR A 122 -6.59 2.81 -9.62
CA TYR A 122 -5.26 2.34 -9.98
C TYR A 122 -4.45 2.05 -8.71
N LEU A 123 -3.68 0.96 -8.74
CA LEU A 123 -2.68 0.65 -7.73
C LEU A 123 -1.36 1.25 -8.20
N ASN A 124 -0.87 2.27 -7.51
CA ASN A 124 0.45 2.86 -7.76
C ASN A 124 1.43 2.34 -6.70
N LEU A 125 2.41 1.57 -7.15
CA LEU A 125 3.41 0.89 -6.35
C LEU A 125 4.71 1.68 -6.32
N ILE A 126 5.15 2.01 -5.11
CA ILE A 126 6.41 2.70 -4.83
C ILE A 126 7.26 1.85 -3.88
N HIS A 127 8.50 1.62 -4.27
CA HIS A 127 9.53 0.94 -3.48
C HIS A 127 10.82 1.78 -3.49
N ARG A 128 11.72 1.56 -2.53
CA ARG A 128 12.81 2.50 -2.21
C ARG A 128 13.83 2.70 -3.35
N ASN A 129 13.95 1.73 -4.25
CA ASN A 129 15.03 1.64 -5.24
C ASN A 129 14.56 1.01 -6.57
N SER A 130 13.26 1.08 -6.83
CA SER A 130 12.62 0.44 -7.97
C SER A 130 11.67 1.40 -8.68
N ILE A 131 11.42 1.12 -9.95
CA ILE A 131 10.62 1.98 -10.80
C ILE A 131 9.17 2.04 -10.30
N GLU A 132 8.61 3.25 -10.24
CA GLU A 132 7.19 3.44 -9.98
C GLU A 132 6.36 2.62 -11.00
N THR A 133 5.49 1.75 -10.48
CA THR A 133 4.70 0.85 -11.32
C THR A 133 3.22 0.93 -11.00
N TRP A 134 2.41 0.97 -12.04
CA TRP A 134 0.96 1.07 -11.94
C TRP A 134 0.28 -0.24 -12.35
N SER A 135 -0.86 -0.58 -11.74
CA SER A 135 -1.70 -1.68 -12.21
C SER A 135 -2.14 -1.43 -13.65
N LYS A 136 -2.24 -2.50 -14.45
CA LYS A 136 -2.62 -2.41 -15.87
C LYS A 136 -3.97 -1.70 -16.06
N ASN A 137 -4.93 -2.04 -15.22
CA ASN A 137 -6.26 -1.47 -15.19
C ASN A 137 -6.57 -0.99 -13.75
N PRO A 138 -7.59 -0.13 -13.60
CA PRO A 138 -8.18 0.11 -12.30
C PRO A 138 -8.80 -1.17 -11.73
N GLU A 139 -8.63 -1.37 -10.43
CA GLU A 139 -9.17 -2.50 -9.67
C GLU A 139 -10.11 -1.99 -8.58
N MET A 140 -11.06 -2.81 -8.14
CA MET A 140 -12.05 -2.43 -7.14
C MET A 140 -12.09 -3.35 -5.93
N PHE A 141 -12.38 -2.77 -4.76
CA PHE A 141 -12.66 -3.56 -3.57
C PHE A 141 -14.07 -4.15 -3.64
N SER A 142 -14.19 -5.39 -3.22
CA SER A 142 -15.46 -6.10 -3.03
C SER A 142 -15.49 -6.71 -1.63
N ALA A 143 -16.58 -6.45 -0.89
CA ALA A 143 -16.75 -6.92 0.48
C ALA A 143 -15.54 -6.65 1.41
N GLY A 144 -14.87 -5.51 1.24
CA GLY A 144 -13.72 -5.15 2.08
C GLY A 144 -12.36 -5.60 1.54
N THR A 145 -12.31 -6.31 0.43
CA THR A 145 -11.09 -6.97 -0.07
C THR A 145 -10.82 -6.74 -1.54
N MET A 146 -9.55 -6.71 -1.91
CA MET A 146 -9.05 -6.71 -3.28
C MET A 146 -7.84 -7.64 -3.34
N THR A 147 -7.68 -8.38 -4.43
CA THR A 147 -6.49 -9.21 -4.66
C THR A 147 -5.86 -8.82 -5.99
N TYR A 148 -4.56 -8.62 -6.00
CA TYR A 148 -3.83 -8.31 -7.22
C TYR A 148 -2.45 -8.98 -7.24
N ASP A 149 -2.04 -9.47 -8.40
CA ASP A 149 -0.78 -10.19 -8.56
C ASP A 149 -0.02 -9.62 -9.76
N PHE A 150 1.07 -8.91 -9.46
CA PHE A 150 2.01 -8.36 -10.41
C PHE A 150 3.01 -9.40 -10.93
N SER A 151 3.13 -10.57 -10.30
CA SER A 151 4.26 -11.48 -10.51
C SER A 151 4.03 -12.56 -11.57
N ASN A 152 2.80 -12.71 -12.07
CA ASN A 152 2.42 -13.84 -12.94
C ASN A 152 2.45 -13.54 -14.45
N ALA A 153 2.44 -12.27 -14.85
CA ALA A 153 2.51 -11.86 -16.26
C ALA A 153 2.93 -10.39 -16.37
N ALA A 154 3.67 -10.02 -17.43
CA ALA A 154 4.05 -8.63 -17.69
C ALA A 154 2.86 -7.68 -17.86
N ASN A 155 1.73 -8.19 -18.39
CA ASN A 155 0.52 -7.38 -18.62
C ASN A 155 -0.29 -7.08 -17.36
N LYS A 156 0.31 -7.26 -16.17
CA LYS A 156 -0.21 -6.80 -14.89
C LYS A 156 0.28 -5.39 -14.57
N ALA A 157 1.41 -4.95 -15.12
CA ALA A 157 1.78 -3.55 -15.08
C ALA A 157 1.19 -2.76 -16.25
N PHE A 158 0.86 -1.49 -16.01
CA PHE A 158 0.59 -0.54 -17.07
C PHE A 158 1.80 -0.46 -18.02
N GLY A 159 1.54 -0.38 -19.33
CA GLY A 159 2.60 -0.43 -20.34
C GLY A 159 3.41 -1.73 -20.42
N ASN A 160 3.02 -2.79 -19.68
CA ASN A 160 3.83 -3.99 -19.49
C ASN A 160 5.21 -3.69 -18.84
N ASN A 161 5.26 -2.70 -17.95
CA ASN A 161 6.50 -2.18 -17.35
C ASN A 161 7.09 -3.10 -16.26
N GLN A 162 7.41 -4.34 -16.62
CA GLN A 162 7.96 -5.38 -15.75
C GLN A 162 8.94 -6.27 -16.49
N ILE A 163 9.87 -6.88 -15.76
CA ILE A 163 10.85 -7.82 -16.29
C ILE A 163 10.50 -9.24 -15.92
N GLN A 164 10.66 -10.17 -16.86
CA GLN A 164 10.64 -11.59 -16.55
C GLN A 164 11.95 -12.00 -15.88
N ILE A 165 11.87 -12.53 -14.67
CA ILE A 165 13.03 -12.89 -13.81
C ILE A 165 13.23 -14.39 -13.69
N ASP A 166 12.23 -15.19 -14.05
CA ASP A 166 12.29 -16.65 -13.96
C ASP A 166 11.40 -17.29 -15.04
N LEU A 167 11.80 -18.47 -15.51
CA LEU A 167 11.08 -19.28 -16.49
C LEU A 167 10.28 -20.40 -15.84
N SER A 168 10.70 -20.88 -14.67
CA SER A 168 10.08 -22.03 -14.00
C SER A 168 10.28 -21.98 -12.47
N PRO A 169 9.32 -21.43 -11.71
CA PRO A 169 8.04 -20.91 -12.18
C PRO A 169 8.20 -19.63 -13.01
N LEU A 170 7.27 -19.37 -13.94
CA LEU A 170 7.24 -18.10 -14.65
C LEU A 170 7.00 -16.96 -13.65
N LYS A 171 7.95 -16.04 -13.55
CA LYS A 171 7.88 -14.89 -12.63
C LYS A 171 8.25 -13.59 -13.32
N PHE A 172 7.52 -12.55 -12.96
CA PHE A 172 7.77 -11.17 -13.33
C PHE A 172 8.04 -10.32 -12.08
N ALA A 173 8.93 -9.33 -12.21
CA ALA A 173 9.28 -8.41 -11.15
C ALA A 173 9.21 -6.96 -11.63
N ILE A 174 9.08 -6.06 -10.66
CA ILE A 174 9.28 -4.63 -10.84
C ILE A 174 10.77 -4.38 -11.06
N TYR A 175 11.10 -3.55 -12.05
CA TYR A 175 12.48 -3.17 -12.33
C TYR A 175 13.08 -2.41 -11.14
N SER A 176 14.30 -2.79 -10.75
CA SER A 176 15.13 -2.04 -9.80
C SER A 176 15.94 -0.95 -10.51
N GLY A 177 16.57 -0.05 -9.76
CA GLY A 177 17.57 0.89 -10.29
C GLY A 177 17.17 2.35 -10.29
N ASP A 178 15.88 2.70 -10.14
CA ASP A 178 15.45 4.09 -9.95
C ASP A 178 15.72 4.48 -8.49
N GLN A 179 16.96 4.88 -8.22
CA GLN A 179 17.43 5.18 -6.89
C GLN A 179 16.89 6.53 -6.43
N ASN A 180 16.94 7.51 -7.33
CA ASN A 180 16.60 8.89 -7.02
C ASN A 180 15.08 9.16 -7.06
N GLN A 181 14.28 8.18 -7.53
CA GLN A 181 12.83 8.21 -7.64
C GLN A 181 12.31 9.30 -8.60
N ASP A 182 13.06 9.60 -9.65
CA ASP A 182 12.64 10.55 -10.69
C ASP A 182 11.74 9.92 -11.77
N GLY A 183 11.69 8.58 -11.80
CA GLY A 183 10.91 7.81 -12.75
C GLY A 183 11.67 7.37 -13.99
N ASN A 184 13.00 7.49 -14.01
CA ASN A 184 13.87 6.94 -15.03
C ASN A 184 14.99 6.17 -14.33
N VAL A 185 15.44 5.08 -14.93
CA VAL A 185 16.70 4.45 -14.53
C VAL A 185 17.75 4.95 -15.51
N ASP A 186 18.66 5.80 -15.04
CA ASP A 186 19.63 6.44 -15.93
C ASP A 186 21.03 6.60 -15.31
N LEU A 187 21.88 7.40 -15.97
CA LEU A 187 23.25 7.63 -15.53
C LEU A 187 23.33 8.25 -14.13
N SER A 188 22.35 9.07 -13.74
CA SER A 188 22.31 9.69 -12.42
C SER A 188 22.17 8.63 -11.32
N ASP A 189 21.32 7.63 -11.52
CA ASP A 189 21.19 6.49 -10.60
C ASP A 189 22.47 5.68 -10.54
N ILE A 190 23.06 5.36 -11.70
CA ILE A 190 24.32 4.61 -11.77
C ILE A 190 25.41 5.33 -10.99
N VAL A 191 25.54 6.65 -11.14
CA VAL A 191 26.55 7.45 -10.43
C VAL A 191 26.29 7.42 -8.93
N ASN A 192 25.04 7.56 -8.47
CA ASN A 192 24.71 7.52 -7.06
C ASN A 192 25.06 6.15 -6.44
N VAL A 193 24.66 5.05 -7.09
CA VAL A 193 24.98 3.69 -6.63
C VAL A 193 26.49 3.44 -6.68
N SER A 194 27.18 3.87 -7.72
CA SER A 194 28.64 3.67 -7.87
C SER A 194 29.45 4.41 -6.82
N ASN A 195 29.02 5.62 -6.44
CA ASN A 195 29.69 6.39 -5.39
C ASN A 195 29.61 5.67 -4.04
N GLU A 196 28.43 5.14 -3.68
CA GLU A 196 28.25 4.39 -2.43
C GLU A 196 28.93 3.00 -2.49
N ALA A 197 28.93 2.35 -3.67
CA ALA A 197 29.62 1.09 -3.89
C ALA A 197 31.15 1.21 -3.66
N ALA A 198 31.75 2.34 -4.00
CA ALA A 198 33.17 2.59 -3.76
C ALA A 198 33.54 2.61 -2.26
N TYR A 199 32.57 2.87 -1.38
CA TYR A 199 32.74 2.87 0.07
C TYR A 199 32.21 1.59 0.74
N PHE A 200 31.65 0.64 -0.02
CA PHE A 200 30.96 -0.53 0.51
C PHE A 200 29.92 -0.17 1.57
N THR A 201 29.13 0.88 1.30
CA THR A 201 28.16 1.41 2.25
C THR A 201 27.20 0.32 2.69
N SER A 202 27.18 0.02 3.99
CA SER A 202 26.37 -1.05 4.56
C SER A 202 25.14 -0.50 5.28
N GLY A 203 23.99 -1.12 5.08
CA GLY A 203 22.75 -0.82 5.78
C GLY A 203 21.54 -0.72 4.85
N TYR A 204 20.45 -0.17 5.38
CA TYR A 204 19.21 0.03 4.64
C TYR A 204 19.29 1.31 3.81
N PHE A 205 19.88 1.23 2.62
CA PHE A 205 20.03 2.36 1.71
C PHE A 205 19.29 2.14 0.37
N PRO A 206 18.78 3.20 -0.29
CA PRO A 206 18.23 3.09 -1.64
C PRO A 206 19.23 2.60 -2.68
N THR A 207 20.53 2.72 -2.43
CA THR A 207 21.59 2.26 -3.33
C THR A 207 21.85 0.75 -3.27
N ASP A 208 21.40 0.08 -2.21
CA ASP A 208 21.39 -1.38 -2.07
C ASP A 208 20.21 -1.93 -2.89
N MET A 209 20.50 -2.29 -4.14
CA MET A 209 19.56 -2.73 -5.18
C MET A 209 19.20 -4.19 -5.06
N ASN A 210 20.06 -5.01 -4.47
CA ASN A 210 19.81 -6.44 -4.29
C ASN A 210 19.26 -6.81 -2.89
N GLY A 211 19.31 -5.89 -1.93
CA GLY A 211 18.77 -6.05 -0.59
C GLY A 211 19.69 -6.79 0.39
N ASP A 212 20.96 -7.03 0.05
CA ASP A 212 21.92 -7.77 0.89
C ASP A 212 22.52 -6.92 2.02
N ASN A 213 22.12 -5.64 2.11
CA ASN A 213 22.58 -4.61 3.03
C ASN A 213 24.00 -4.11 2.78
N ILE A 214 24.55 -4.30 1.59
CA ILE A 214 25.83 -3.73 1.18
C ILE A 214 25.65 -3.15 -0.22
N THR A 215 25.88 -1.85 -0.39
CA THR A 215 26.00 -1.30 -1.73
C THR A 215 27.36 -1.69 -2.31
N ASP A 216 27.38 -2.47 -3.39
CA ASP A 216 28.57 -2.94 -4.07
C ASP A 216 28.43 -2.97 -5.61
N LEU A 217 29.36 -3.64 -6.29
CA LEU A 217 29.38 -3.73 -7.75
C LEU A 217 28.13 -4.45 -8.32
N ASN A 218 27.52 -5.37 -7.58
CA ASN A 218 26.32 -6.07 -8.03
C ASN A 218 25.14 -5.11 -8.17
N ASP A 219 25.02 -4.14 -7.26
CA ASP A 219 23.98 -3.10 -7.35
C ASP A 219 24.19 -2.20 -8.55
N VAL A 220 25.45 -1.81 -8.81
CA VAL A 220 25.82 -1.01 -9.98
C VAL A 220 25.43 -1.74 -11.27
N VAL A 221 25.66 -3.05 -11.34
CA VAL A 221 25.30 -3.88 -12.50
C VAL A 221 23.79 -3.93 -12.72
N ILE A 222 22.99 -4.08 -11.65
CA ILE A 222 21.52 -4.07 -11.75
C ILE A 222 21.04 -2.75 -12.34
N THR A 223 21.48 -1.62 -11.77
CA THR A 223 21.10 -0.29 -12.24
C THR A 223 21.56 -0.04 -13.69
N SER A 224 22.79 -0.42 -14.02
CA SER A 224 23.37 -0.24 -15.36
C SER A 224 22.64 -1.03 -16.44
N ASN A 225 22.22 -2.27 -16.16
CA ASN A 225 21.47 -3.09 -17.10
C ASN A 225 20.09 -2.49 -17.41
N ASN A 226 19.41 -1.98 -16.39
CA ASN A 226 18.09 -1.37 -16.55
C ASN A 226 18.16 0.02 -17.19
N ALA A 227 19.21 0.80 -16.89
CA ALA A 227 19.49 2.05 -17.59
C ALA A 227 19.77 1.83 -19.09
N SER A 228 20.58 0.81 -19.41
CA SER A 228 20.85 0.43 -20.80
C SER A 228 19.60 -0.06 -21.54
N SER A 229 18.59 -0.51 -20.80
CA SER A 229 17.28 -0.92 -21.31
C SER A 229 16.27 0.23 -21.37
N PHE A 230 16.68 1.46 -21.03
CA PHE A 230 15.83 2.66 -20.97
C PHE A 230 14.58 2.47 -20.11
N VAL A 231 14.72 1.77 -18.98
CA VAL A 231 13.61 1.57 -18.05
C VAL A 231 13.17 2.94 -17.51
N ALA A 232 11.89 3.24 -17.64
CA ALA A 232 11.26 4.44 -17.13
C ALA A 232 9.85 4.12 -16.64
N LYS A 233 9.28 4.97 -15.80
CA LYS A 233 7.91 4.82 -15.33
C LYS A 233 6.94 5.00 -16.49
N ILE A 234 5.90 4.18 -16.50
CA ILE A 234 4.79 4.31 -17.45
C ILE A 234 3.51 4.45 -16.65
N VAL A 235 2.80 5.56 -16.89
CA VAL A 235 1.59 5.93 -16.16
C VAL A 235 0.35 5.86 -17.07
N PRO A 236 -0.86 5.69 -16.52
CA PRO A 236 -2.12 5.74 -17.26
C PRO A 236 -2.47 7.08 -17.91
#